data_AF-A0A366D4K3-F1
#
_entry.id   AF-A0A366D4K3-F1
#
_cell.length_a   1.000
_cell.length_b   1.000
_cell.length_c   1.000
_cell.angle_alpha   90.00
_cell.angle_beta   90.00
_cell.angle_gamma   90.00
#
_symmetry.space_group_name_H-M   'P 1'
#
loop_
_entity.id
_entity.type
_entity.pdbx_description
1 polymer ?
#
loop_
_entity_poly.entity_id
_entity_poly.type
_entity_poly.pdbx_seq_one_letter_code
_entity_poly.pdbx_strand_id
1 'polypeptide(L)'
;MKKSISRMTLALGALAITGAVFAGHHAMDDKLMVKGSNQDVSTGTVTADSIMAAENGWLVVHRTNKNMKPGPVVGHAPLKKGENSQVTAILTEPVKPGQMLMLMLHGEQGGMKTGIFEYTLGAKEDGPIKVDGKLVMDVITAK
;
A
#
# COMPACT_ATOMS: atom_id res chain seq x y z
N MET A 1 -57.98 -54.86 21.06
CA MET A 1 -56.90 -54.83 22.07
C MET A 1 -55.93 -53.72 21.71
N LYS A 2 -55.57 -52.90 22.71
CA LYS A 2 -54.74 -51.69 22.62
C LYS A 2 -53.27 -52.04 22.35
N LYS A 3 -52.55 -51.20 21.58
CA LYS A 3 -51.09 -50.92 21.53
C LYS A 3 -50.81 -50.25 20.16
N SER A 4 -50.01 -49.22 19.94
CA SER A 4 -49.24 -48.30 20.77
C SER A 4 -48.85 -47.14 19.83
N ILE A 5 -48.67 -45.96 20.41
CA ILE A 5 -48.20 -44.71 19.79
C ILE A 5 -46.76 -44.88 19.28
N SER A 6 -46.41 -44.28 18.13
CA SER A 6 -45.16 -43.53 18.00
C SER A 6 -45.20 -42.61 16.77
N ARG A 7 -45.32 -41.30 17.01
CA ARG A 7 -45.12 -40.25 16.01
C ARG A 7 -43.61 -40.04 15.87
N MET A 8 -43.04 -40.44 14.74
CA MET A 8 -41.64 -40.16 14.42
C MET A 8 -41.55 -38.80 13.74
N THR A 9 -41.29 -37.75 14.52
CA THR A 9 -40.85 -36.44 14.05
C THR A 9 -39.48 -36.58 13.39
N LEU A 10 -39.40 -36.36 12.07
CA LEU A 10 -38.13 -36.25 11.37
C LEU A 10 -37.71 -34.76 11.37
N ALA A 11 -36.73 -34.45 12.21
CA ALA A 11 -36.20 -33.10 12.38
C ALA A 11 -35.39 -32.67 11.13
N LEU A 12 -35.72 -31.49 10.62
CA LEU A 12 -35.01 -30.79 9.56
C LEU A 12 -33.70 -30.24 10.13
N GLY A 13 -32.56 -30.87 9.84
CA GLY A 13 -31.24 -30.38 10.23
C GLY A 13 -30.85 -29.16 9.40
N ALA A 14 -31.09 -27.96 9.92
CA ALA A 14 -30.59 -26.73 9.33
C ALA A 14 -29.07 -26.63 9.56
N LEU A 15 -28.30 -26.68 8.47
CA LEU A 15 -26.87 -26.47 8.45
C LEU A 15 -26.60 -24.97 8.66
N ALA A 16 -26.23 -24.57 9.88
CA ALA A 16 -25.79 -23.21 10.16
C ALA A 16 -24.37 -23.02 9.59
N ILE A 17 -24.28 -22.47 8.38
CA ILE A 17 -23.02 -21.95 7.84
C ILE A 17 -22.72 -20.70 8.65
N THR A 18 -21.77 -20.78 9.58
CA THR A 18 -21.23 -19.60 10.25
C THR A 18 -20.50 -18.77 9.20
N GLY A 19 -21.15 -17.69 8.76
CA GLY A 19 -20.51 -16.69 7.91
C GLY A 19 -19.30 -16.10 8.63
N ALA A 20 -18.11 -16.31 8.07
CA ALA A 20 -16.94 -15.56 8.46
C ALA A 20 -17.19 -14.09 8.11
N VAL A 21 -17.32 -13.26 9.14
CA VAL A 21 -17.46 -11.81 8.98
C VAL A 21 -16.10 -11.25 8.54
N PHE A 22 -15.97 -10.92 7.25
CA PHE A 22 -14.83 -10.15 6.73
C PHE A 22 -14.95 -8.68 7.17
N ALA A 23 -14.60 -8.39 8.42
CA ALA A 23 -14.50 -7.01 8.93
C ALA A 23 -13.04 -6.50 8.95
N GLY A 24 -12.22 -6.92 7.98
CA GLY A 24 -10.77 -6.65 7.98
C GLY A 24 -10.27 -5.60 6.99
N HIS A 25 -11.08 -5.18 6.01
CA HIS A 25 -10.59 -4.31 4.94
C HIS A 25 -10.56 -2.82 5.35
N HIS A 26 -11.63 -2.32 5.97
CA HIS A 26 -11.71 -0.90 6.36
C HIS A 26 -10.75 -0.48 7.49
N ALA A 27 -10.34 -1.40 8.37
CA ALA A 27 -9.49 -1.06 9.51
C ALA A 27 -8.02 -0.79 9.15
N MET A 28 -7.59 -1.18 7.93
CA MET A 28 -6.22 -0.96 7.44
C MET A 28 -6.11 0.29 6.58
N ASP A 29 -7.18 0.69 5.88
CA ASP A 29 -7.21 1.89 5.04
C ASP A 29 -6.93 3.17 5.86
N ASP A 30 -7.53 3.27 7.06
CA ASP A 30 -7.30 4.37 8.00
C ASP A 30 -5.86 4.43 8.56
N LYS A 31 -5.07 3.37 8.34
CA LYS A 31 -3.69 3.26 8.83
C LYS A 31 -2.65 3.43 7.74
N LEU A 32 -3.03 3.41 6.47
CA LEU A 32 -2.09 3.59 5.37
C LEU A 32 -1.40 4.95 5.50
N MET A 33 -0.07 4.93 5.46
CA MET A 33 0.72 6.13 5.64
C MET A 33 2.09 6.01 5.01
N VAL A 34 2.64 7.16 4.63
CA VAL A 34 4.06 7.34 4.33
C VAL A 34 4.51 8.51 5.18
N LYS A 35 5.67 8.40 5.83
CA LYS A 35 6.30 9.47 6.58
C LYS A 35 7.73 9.64 6.10
N GLY A 36 8.09 10.86 5.73
CA GLY A 36 9.44 11.22 5.35
C GLY A 36 9.94 12.44 6.11
N SER A 37 11.25 12.60 6.15
CA SER A 37 11.91 13.78 6.71
C SER A 37 12.89 14.38 5.72
N ASN A 38 13.03 15.71 5.74
CA ASN A 38 14.04 16.42 4.97
C ASN A 38 15.44 15.92 5.36
N GLN A 39 16.19 15.47 4.36
CA GLN A 39 17.45 14.76 4.56
C GLN A 39 18.46 15.12 3.46
N ASP A 40 19.73 14.88 3.75
CA ASP A 40 20.77 14.88 2.71
C ASP A 40 20.59 13.64 1.84
N VAL A 41 20.57 13.85 0.52
CA VAL A 41 20.43 12.80 -0.50
C VAL A 41 21.61 12.79 -1.47
N SER A 42 22.70 13.50 -1.13
CA SER A 42 23.90 13.64 -1.97
C SER A 42 24.60 12.31 -2.25
N THR A 43 24.36 11.29 -1.42
CA THR A 43 24.84 9.92 -1.58
C THR A 43 24.00 9.08 -2.55
N GLY A 44 22.96 9.67 -3.16
CA GLY A 44 22.11 8.99 -4.16
C GLY A 44 21.06 8.07 -3.56
N THR A 45 20.65 8.28 -2.31
CA THR A 45 19.53 7.56 -1.69
C THR A 45 18.57 8.51 -0.99
N VAL A 46 17.33 8.05 -0.79
CA VAL A 46 16.34 8.72 0.06
C VAL A 46 15.65 7.68 0.92
N THR A 47 15.40 8.03 2.18
CA THR A 47 14.79 7.14 3.17
C THR A 47 13.44 7.67 3.62
N ALA A 48 12.42 6.82 3.57
CA ALA A 48 11.16 7.03 4.27
C ALA A 48 11.29 6.53 5.71
N ASP A 49 10.83 7.34 6.68
CA ASP A 49 10.96 7.04 8.10
C ASP A 49 10.12 5.81 8.49
N SER A 50 8.86 5.80 8.04
CA SER A 50 7.91 4.70 8.23
C SER A 50 6.87 4.70 7.12
N ILE A 51 6.44 3.50 6.72
CA ILE A 51 5.37 3.27 5.75
C ILE A 51 4.48 2.15 6.27
N MET A 52 3.17 2.39 6.29
CA MET A 52 2.17 1.36 6.56
C MET A 52 1.48 0.97 5.25
N ALA A 53 1.62 -0.29 4.86
CA ALA A 53 1.04 -0.86 3.64
C ALA A 53 0.01 -1.95 3.97
N ALA A 54 -1.14 -1.96 3.30
CA ALA A 54 -2.16 -3.00 3.50
C ALA A 54 -1.76 -4.34 2.87
N GLU A 55 -0.90 -4.31 1.86
CA GLU A 55 -0.39 -5.43 1.07
C GLU A 55 1.09 -5.22 0.74
N ASN A 56 1.71 -6.17 0.05
CA ASN A 56 3.02 -5.91 -0.56
C ASN A 56 2.88 -4.85 -1.65
N GLY A 57 3.94 -4.08 -1.87
CA GLY A 57 3.91 -2.99 -2.82
C GLY A 57 5.25 -2.27 -2.88
N TRP A 58 5.19 -0.97 -3.14
CA TRP A 58 6.38 -0.18 -3.42
C TRP A 58 6.34 1.18 -2.72
N LEU A 59 7.48 1.58 -2.17
CA LEU A 59 7.81 2.99 -2.02
C LEU A 59 8.25 3.46 -3.40
N VAL A 60 7.58 4.48 -3.94
CA VAL A 60 7.97 5.13 -5.20
C VAL A 60 8.33 6.58 -4.92
N VAL A 61 9.50 6.97 -5.42
CA VAL A 61 10.04 8.31 -5.27
C VAL A 61 9.79 9.07 -6.56
N HIS A 62 8.93 10.07 -6.50
CA HIS A 62 8.66 10.97 -7.62
C HIS A 62 9.42 12.29 -7.46
N ARG A 63 9.82 12.88 -8.58
CA ARG A 63 10.07 14.32 -8.61
C ARG A 63 8.79 15.07 -8.27
N THR A 64 8.91 16.17 -7.54
CA THR A 64 7.78 17.09 -7.38
C THR A 64 8.25 18.53 -7.23
N ASN A 65 7.31 19.44 -7.08
CA ASN A 65 7.54 20.86 -6.88
C ASN A 65 6.38 21.46 -6.06
N LYS A 66 6.32 22.79 -5.99
CA LYS A 66 5.30 23.53 -5.23
C LYS A 66 3.85 23.22 -5.64
N ASN A 67 3.61 22.65 -6.82
CA ASN A 67 2.28 22.24 -7.27
C ASN A 67 1.86 20.87 -6.71
N MET A 68 2.74 20.18 -5.97
CA MET A 68 2.47 18.91 -5.29
C MET A 68 1.91 17.83 -6.21
N LYS A 69 2.35 17.81 -7.47
CA LYS A 69 2.02 16.76 -8.44
C LYS A 69 3.19 15.78 -8.57
N PRO A 70 2.92 14.47 -8.72
CA PRO A 70 3.97 13.50 -9.02
C PRO A 70 4.50 13.74 -10.44
N GLY A 71 5.82 13.90 -10.55
CA GLY A 71 6.56 13.93 -11.80
C GLY A 71 7.15 12.56 -12.13
N PRO A 72 8.25 12.50 -12.89
CA PRO A 72 8.95 11.25 -13.17
C PRO A 72 9.37 10.49 -11.90
N VAL A 73 9.39 9.17 -11.98
CA VAL A 73 9.93 8.28 -10.94
C VAL A 73 11.45 8.34 -10.99
N VAL A 74 12.07 8.54 -9.82
CA VAL A 74 13.52 8.66 -9.65
C VAL A 74 14.07 7.70 -8.61
N GLY A 75 13.26 6.76 -8.13
CA GLY A 75 13.67 5.72 -7.20
C GLY A 75 12.47 4.90 -6.75
N HIS A 76 12.73 3.67 -6.31
CA HIS A 76 11.71 2.83 -5.68
C HIS A 76 12.36 1.81 -4.74
N ALA A 77 11.55 1.24 -3.84
CA ALA A 77 11.95 0.16 -2.94
C ALA A 77 10.76 -0.76 -2.63
N PRO A 78 10.97 -2.08 -2.48
CA PRO A 78 9.89 -3.01 -2.15
C PRO A 78 9.40 -2.80 -0.72
N LEU A 79 8.09 -3.01 -0.53
CA LEU A 79 7.41 -2.96 0.76
C LEU A 79 6.74 -4.31 1.04
N LYS A 80 6.72 -4.67 2.32
CA LYS A 80 5.90 -5.78 2.82
C LYS A 80 4.59 -5.24 3.36
N LYS A 81 3.56 -6.09 3.36
CA LYS A 81 2.36 -5.84 4.15
C LYS A 81 2.71 -5.50 5.61
N GLY A 82 2.05 -4.48 6.15
CA GLY A 82 2.22 -3.98 7.51
C GLY A 82 3.17 -2.78 7.57
N GLU A 83 3.81 -2.63 8.72
CA GLU A 83 4.76 -1.54 8.99
C GLU A 83 6.12 -1.83 8.37
N ASN A 84 6.68 -0.84 7.67
CA ASN A 84 8.01 -0.84 7.10
C ASN A 84 8.76 0.38 7.63
N SER A 85 9.78 0.17 8.45
CA SER A 85 10.61 1.24 9.02
C SER A 85 11.86 1.48 8.18
N GLN A 86 12.27 2.74 8.02
CA GLN A 86 13.56 3.13 7.42
C GLN A 86 13.76 2.56 6.01
N VAL A 87 12.74 2.71 5.15
CA VAL A 87 12.77 2.17 3.79
C VAL A 87 13.61 3.08 2.91
N THR A 88 14.75 2.57 2.43
CA THR A 88 15.67 3.31 1.57
C THR A 88 15.45 2.97 0.10
N ALA A 89 15.28 3.98 -0.73
CA ALA A 89 15.26 3.86 -2.18
C ALA A 89 16.55 4.43 -2.79
N ILE A 90 17.09 3.74 -3.78
CA ILE A 90 18.23 4.23 -4.58
C ILE A 90 17.69 5.22 -5.62
N LEU A 91 18.32 6.39 -5.68
CA LEU A 91 17.99 7.40 -6.66
C LEU A 91 18.66 7.08 -8.00
N THR A 92 17.90 7.10 -9.08
CA THR A 92 18.39 6.83 -10.44
C THR A 92 19.02 8.06 -11.09
N GLU A 93 18.90 9.22 -10.46
CA GLU A 93 19.48 10.48 -10.92
C GLU A 93 19.88 11.39 -9.74
N PRO A 94 20.83 12.32 -9.94
CA PRO A 94 21.25 13.25 -8.89
C PRO A 94 20.11 14.18 -8.46
N VAL A 95 20.03 14.44 -7.15
CA VAL A 95 19.09 15.39 -6.55
C VAL A 95 19.88 16.49 -5.84
N LYS A 96 19.63 17.75 -6.22
CA LYS A 96 20.29 18.92 -5.63
C LYS A 96 19.58 19.35 -4.35
N PRO A 97 20.28 19.98 -3.40
CA PRO A 97 19.67 20.65 -2.26
C PRO A 97 18.52 21.58 -2.66
N GLY A 98 17.46 21.61 -1.87
CA GLY A 98 16.23 22.37 -2.11
C GLY A 98 15.26 21.75 -3.11
N GLN A 99 15.64 20.67 -3.83
CA GLN A 99 14.70 19.94 -4.67
C GLN A 99 13.75 19.09 -3.82
N MET A 100 12.52 18.96 -4.29
CA MET A 100 11.46 18.23 -3.58
C MET A 100 11.28 16.84 -4.18
N LEU A 101 11.11 15.84 -3.31
CA LEU A 101 10.79 14.46 -3.66
C LEU A 101 9.47 14.09 -2.98
N MET A 102 8.61 13.39 -3.71
CA MET A 102 7.37 12.84 -3.20
C MET A 102 7.54 11.34 -3.01
N LEU A 103 7.44 10.91 -1.75
CA LEU A 103 7.47 9.53 -1.33
C LEU A 103 6.03 9.02 -1.36
N MET A 104 5.74 8.04 -2.20
CA MET A 104 4.36 7.60 -2.44
C MET A 104 4.23 6.09 -2.27
N LEU A 105 3.14 5.67 -1.63
CA LEU A 105 2.77 4.27 -1.55
C LEU A 105 2.12 3.82 -2.86
N HIS A 106 2.70 2.79 -3.46
CA HIS A 106 2.18 2.10 -4.63
C HIS A 106 1.87 0.65 -4.29
N GLY A 107 0.88 0.09 -4.99
CA GLY A 107 0.56 -1.32 -4.95
C GLY A 107 1.43 -2.15 -5.89
N GLU A 108 1.24 -3.46 -5.87
CA GLU A 108 1.86 -4.43 -6.79
C GLU A 108 0.83 -4.99 -7.80
N GLN A 109 -0.41 -4.48 -7.76
CA GLN A 109 -1.51 -4.98 -8.56
C GLN A 109 -1.41 -4.46 -10.00
N GLY A 110 -1.84 -5.29 -10.95
CA GLY A 110 -1.83 -4.95 -12.37
C GLY A 110 -0.50 -5.25 -13.06
N GLY A 111 0.60 -5.39 -12.31
CA GLY A 111 1.87 -5.88 -12.85
C GLY A 111 1.74 -7.27 -13.49
N MET A 112 2.64 -7.56 -14.43
CA MET A 112 2.76 -8.85 -15.11
C MET A 112 3.57 -9.85 -14.27
N LYS A 113 4.45 -9.38 -13.39
CA LYS A 113 5.35 -10.21 -12.59
C LYS A 113 5.41 -9.77 -11.13
N THR A 114 5.03 -10.67 -10.24
CA THR A 114 5.22 -10.49 -8.79
C THR A 114 6.68 -10.18 -8.45
N GLY A 115 6.90 -9.17 -7.62
CA GLY A 115 8.18 -8.71 -7.13
C GLY A 115 8.98 -7.87 -8.13
N ILE A 116 8.39 -7.49 -9.27
CA ILE A 116 9.02 -6.61 -10.26
C ILE A 116 8.23 -5.31 -10.30
N PHE A 117 8.92 -4.17 -10.17
CA PHE A 117 8.29 -2.87 -10.25
C PHE A 117 8.04 -2.50 -11.73
N GLU A 118 6.78 -2.28 -12.09
CA GLU A 118 6.33 -2.09 -13.47
C GLU A 118 5.58 -0.77 -13.71
N TYR A 119 5.58 0.15 -12.73
CA TYR A 119 4.90 1.43 -12.87
C TYR A 119 5.62 2.37 -13.85
N THR A 120 4.83 2.96 -14.75
CA THR A 120 5.21 4.16 -15.51
C THR A 120 4.20 5.28 -15.23
N LEU A 121 4.59 6.54 -15.43
CA LEU A 121 3.76 7.68 -15.01
C LEU A 121 2.36 7.65 -15.66
N GLY A 122 1.33 7.41 -14.84
CA GLY A 122 -0.07 7.31 -15.28
C GLY A 122 -0.53 5.89 -15.68
N ALA A 123 0.33 4.89 -15.55
CA ALA A 123 0.00 3.48 -15.76
C ALA A 123 -0.95 2.96 -14.66
N LYS A 124 -1.58 1.81 -14.94
CA LYS A 124 -2.43 1.12 -13.96
C LYS A 124 -1.63 0.12 -13.13
N GLU A 125 -0.65 -0.49 -13.77
CA GLU A 125 0.28 -1.46 -13.23
C GLU A 125 1.11 -0.81 -12.12
N ASP A 126 1.17 -1.45 -10.96
CA ASP A 126 1.85 -0.96 -9.76
C ASP A 126 1.48 0.49 -9.42
N GLY A 127 0.20 0.82 -9.62
CA GLY A 127 -0.32 2.16 -9.48
C GLY A 127 -0.31 2.69 -8.03
N PRO A 128 -0.50 4.01 -7.87
CA PRO A 128 -0.53 4.62 -6.55
C PRO A 128 -1.75 4.19 -5.75
N ILE A 129 -1.55 3.92 -4.47
CA ILE A 129 -2.64 3.64 -3.53
C ILE A 129 -3.34 4.94 -3.15
N LYS A 130 -4.68 4.89 -3.12
CA LYS A 130 -5.53 6.01 -2.76
C LYS A 130 -6.54 5.62 -1.68
N VAL A 131 -6.68 6.49 -0.68
CA VAL A 131 -7.73 6.42 0.35
C VAL A 131 -8.64 7.62 0.15
N ASP A 132 -9.94 7.40 -0.02
CA ASP A 132 -10.94 8.44 -0.34
C ASP A 132 -10.53 9.33 -1.53
N GLY A 133 -9.90 8.72 -2.53
CA GLY A 133 -9.41 9.41 -3.74
C GLY A 133 -8.12 10.22 -3.55
N LYS A 134 -7.55 10.27 -2.34
CA LYS A 134 -6.30 10.97 -2.04
C LYS A 134 -5.10 10.02 -2.05
N LEU A 135 -3.98 10.50 -2.57
CA LEU A 135 -2.72 9.74 -2.59
C LEU A 135 -2.19 9.55 -1.17
N VAL A 136 -1.70 8.35 -0.87
CA VAL A 136 -0.96 8.07 0.37
C VAL A 136 0.51 8.40 0.13
N MET A 137 0.94 9.56 0.59
CA MET A 137 2.26 10.10 0.29
C MET A 137 2.75 11.10 1.34
N ASP A 138 4.04 11.41 1.28
CA ASP A 138 4.65 12.54 1.96
C ASP A 138 5.67 13.22 1.03
N VAL A 139 6.02 14.47 1.32
CA VAL A 139 6.99 15.24 0.53
C VAL A 139 8.15 15.68 1.38
N ILE A 140 9.36 15.38 0.91
CA ILE A 140 10.60 15.83 1.53
C ILE A 140 11.32 16.82 0.63
N THR A 141 12.13 17.66 1.27
CA THR A 141 13.09 18.55 0.61
C THR A 141 14.49 18.02 0.87
N ALA A 142 15.25 17.82 -0.21
CA ALA A 142 16.66 17.49 -0.16
C ALA A 142 17.44 18.62 0.55
N LYS A 143 18.33 18.28 1.48
CA LYS A 143 19.21 19.22 2.17
C LYS A 143 20.57 19.32 1.52
#